data_AF-A0A366ZF83-F1
#
_entry.id   AF-A0A366ZF83-F1
#
_cell.length_a   1.000
_cell.length_b   1.000
_cell.length_c   1.000
_cell.angle_alpha   90.00
_cell.angle_beta   90.00
_cell.angle_gamma   90.00
#
_symmetry.space_group_name_H-M   'P 1'
#
loop_
_entity.id
_entity.type
_entity.pdbx_description
1 polymer ?
#
loop_
_entity_poly.entity_id
_entity_poly.type
_entity_poly.pdbx_seq_one_letter_code
_entity_poly.pdbx_strand_id
1 'polypeptide(L)' 'TSETARRAALSGWLHHYNHHRPHTALSNLPPITRCTNVTGQYI' A
#
# COMPACT_ATOMS: atom_id res chain seq x y z
N THR A 1 -16.73 -15.24 -1.20
CA THR A 1 -15.84 -14.49 -2.12
C THR A 1 -14.98 -15.50 -2.87
N SER A 2 -14.86 -15.41 -4.21
CA SER A 2 -14.00 -16.31 -4.98
C SER A 2 -12.56 -15.78 -5.04
N GLU A 3 -11.61 -16.68 -5.28
CA GLU A 3 -10.20 -16.30 -5.49
C GLU A 3 -10.04 -15.34 -6.68
N THR A 4 -10.77 -15.58 -7.76
CA THR A 4 -10.80 -14.71 -8.95
C THR A 4 -11.23 -13.29 -8.61
N ALA A 5 -12.32 -13.14 -7.84
CA ALA A 5 -12.80 -11.83 -7.40
C ALA A 5 -11.79 -11.11 -6.51
N ARG A 6 -11.11 -11.86 -5.62
CA ARG A 6 -10.07 -11.31 -4.75
C ARG A 6 -8.86 -10.80 -5.55
N ARG A 7 -8.43 -11.55 -6.57
CA ARG A 7 -7.32 -11.15 -7.46
C ARG A 7 -7.66 -9.91 -8.26
N ALA A 8 -8.87 -9.82 -8.81
CA ALA A 8 -9.32 -8.65 -9.55
C ALA A 8 -9.31 -7.37 -8.69
N ALA A 9 -9.67 -7.47 -7.40
CA ALA A 9 -9.67 -6.33 -6.48
C ALA A 9 -8.28 -5.97 -5.91
N LEU A 10 -7.30 -6.88 -5.98
CA LEU A 10 -6.04 -6.77 -5.24
C LEU A 10 -5.23 -5.53 -5.64
N SER A 11 -5.11 -5.25 -6.94
CA SER A 11 -4.31 -4.12 -7.43
C SER A 11 -4.84 -2.77 -6.92
N GLY A 12 -6.14 -2.52 -7.05
CA GLY A 12 -6.76 -1.29 -6.53
C GLY A 12 -6.69 -1.18 -5.01
N TRP A 13 -6.86 -2.30 -4.31
CA TRP A 13 -6.74 -2.34 -2.86
C TRP A 13 -5.32 -2.02 -2.38
N LEU A 14 -4.28 -2.56 -3.04
CA LEU A 14 -2.88 -2.27 -2.71
C LEU A 14 -2.55 -0.79 -2.88
N HIS A 15 -3.00 -0.16 -3.97
CA HIS A 15 -2.79 1.26 -4.19
C HIS A 15 -3.45 2.12 -3.11
N HIS A 16 -4.71 1.82 -2.77
CA HIS A 16 -5.40 2.50 -1.68
C HIS A 16 -4.67 2.31 -0.33
N TYR A 17 -4.30 1.08 0.00
CA TYR A 17 -3.62 0.76 1.25
C TYR A 17 -2.28 1.48 1.38
N ASN A 18 -1.43 1.39 0.36
CA ASN A 18 -0.07 1.94 0.42
C ASN A 18 -0.03 3.47 0.36
N HIS A 19 -0.94 4.10 -0.37
CA HIS A 19 -0.86 5.54 -0.66
C HIS A 19 -1.89 6.41 0.06
N HIS A 20 -3.02 5.85 0.49
CA HIS A 20 -4.15 6.64 0.97
C HIS A 20 -4.62 6.27 2.37
N ARG A 21 -4.49 4.99 2.76
CA ARG A 21 -5.03 4.53 4.02
C ARG A 21 -4.21 5.08 5.19
N PRO A 22 -4.81 5.86 6.11
CA PRO A 22 -4.08 6.36 7.27
C PRO A 22 -3.81 5.24 8.28
N HIS A 23 -2.64 5.30 8.92
CA HIS A 23 -2.26 4.37 9.99
C HIS A 23 -1.94 5.11 11.29
N THR A 24 -2.57 4.70 12.39
CA THR A 24 -2.37 5.30 13.72
C THR A 24 -0.92 5.20 14.19
N ALA A 25 -0.26 4.07 13.94
CA ALA A 25 1.17 3.87 14.23
C ALA A 25 2.11 4.76 13.38
N LEU A 26 1.58 5.40 12.32
CA LEU A 26 2.28 6.32 11.43
C LEU A 26 1.81 7.76 11.62
N SER A 27 1.24 8.11 12.79
CA SER A 27 0.66 9.43 13.03
C SER A 27 -0.41 9.81 12.00
N ASN A 28 -1.25 8.84 11.63
CA ASN A 28 -2.32 8.98 10.65
C ASN A 28 -1.84 9.21 9.20
N LEU A 29 -0.58 8.89 8.90
CA LEU A 29 -0.03 8.92 7.54
C LEU A 29 -0.17 7.55 6.84
N PRO A 30 -0.13 7.51 5.50
CA PRO A 30 -0.14 6.27 4.75
C PRO A 30 1.21 5.53 4.80
N PRO A 31 1.25 4.21 4.56
CA PRO A 31 2.48 3.40 4.65
C PRO A 31 3.66 3.93 3.84
N ILE A 32 3.39 4.49 2.65
CA ILE A 32 4.44 5.02 1.77
C ILE A 32 5.26 6.15 2.42
N THR A 33 4.75 6.84 3.43
CA THR A 33 5.53 7.91 4.10
C THR A 33 6.72 7.39 4.88
N ARG A 34 6.76 6.08 5.18
CA ARG A 34 7.92 5.41 5.77
C ARG A 34 8.82 4.71 4.76
N CYS A 35 8.46 4.68 3.48
CA CYS A 35 9.38 4.21 2.45
C CYS A 35 10.51 5.23 2.31
N THR A 36 11.62 4.98 3.00
CA THR A 36 12.85 5.73 2.77
C THR A 36 13.29 5.48 1.33
N ASN A 37 13.41 6.53 0.52
CA ASN A 37 14.02 6.48 -0.81
C ASN A 37 15.52 6.19 -0.68
N VAL A 38 15.85 4.96 -0.28
CA VAL A 38 17.20 4.44 -0.40
C VAL A 38 17.41 4.19 -1.88
N THR A 39 18.31 4.93 -2.50
CA THR A 39 18.72 4.70 -3.89
C THR A 39 19.08 3.22 -4.05
N GLY A 40 18.39 2.50 -4.94
CA GLY A 40 18.68 1.08 -5.25
C GLY A 40 17.58 0.05 -4.98
N GLN A 41 16.38 0.45 -4.52
CA GLN A 41 15.25 -0.49 -4.33
C GLN A 41 14.26 -0.59 -5.50
N TYR A 42 14.50 0.15 -6.59
CA TYR A 42 13.82 -0.06 -7.87
C TYR A 42 14.80 -0.74 -8.84
N ILE A 43 14.93 -2.06 -8.72
CA ILE A 43 15.48 -2.95 -9.75
C ILE A 43 14.41 -3.99 -10.06
#